data_AF-A0A382HK15-F1
#
_entry.id   AF-A0A382HK15-F1
#
_cell.length_a   1.000
_cell.length_b   1.000
_cell.length_c   1.000
_cell.angle_alpha   90.00
_cell.angle_beta   90.00
_cell.angle_gamma   90.00
#
_symmetry.space_group_name_H-M   'P 1'
#
loop_
_entity.id
_entity.type
_entity.pdbx_description
1 polymer ?
#
loop_
_entity_poly.entity_id
_entity_poly.type
_entity_poly.pdbx_seq_one_letter_code
_entity_poly.pdbx_strand_id
1 'polypeptide(L)'
;MLSAIVLVMVSAVLTKPVSSGTFPGTNGKIVFTSSRDGNKEIYVMDADGSNATNLSNNAAVDENPSWSADGNKIVFQSVRTG
;
A
#
# COMPACT_ATOMS: atom_id res chain seq x y z
N MET A 1 -24.47 44.54 6.69
CA MET A 1 -24.05 43.30 7.35
C MET A 1 -25.02 42.20 6.91
N LEU A 2 -24.60 41.26 6.07
CA LEU A 2 -25.37 40.06 5.71
C LEU A 2 -24.41 38.92 5.33
N SER A 3 -24.77 37.70 5.74
CA SER A 3 -23.97 36.47 5.89
C SER A 3 -23.29 35.89 4.64
N ALA A 4 -22.18 35.18 4.89
CA ALA A 4 -21.58 34.18 4.01
C ALA A 4 -22.20 32.79 4.22
N ILE A 5 -22.18 31.94 3.19
CA ILE A 5 -21.85 30.50 3.21
C ILE A 5 -21.69 30.05 1.74
N VAL A 6 -20.50 29.56 1.39
CA VAL A 6 -20.19 28.89 0.12
C VAL A 6 -19.91 27.43 0.44
N LEU A 7 -20.61 26.50 -0.22
CA LEU A 7 -20.18 25.11 -0.31
C LEU A 7 -20.82 24.45 -1.54
N VAL A 8 -20.03 24.09 -2.56
CA VAL A 8 -20.33 22.95 -3.42
C VAL A 8 -19.02 22.25 -3.80
N MET A 9 -19.04 20.92 -3.63
CA MET A 9 -17.93 19.97 -3.59
C MET A 9 -17.28 19.75 -4.96
N VAL A 10 -15.95 19.57 -4.99
CA VAL A 10 -15.21 19.15 -6.18
C VAL A 10 -15.32 17.62 -6.34
N SER A 11 -15.87 17.15 -7.46
CA SER A 11 -15.88 15.73 -7.82
C SER A 11 -14.64 15.40 -8.68
N ALA A 12 -13.71 14.61 -8.16
CA ALA A 12 -12.59 14.09 -8.93
C ALA A 12 -12.96 12.77 -9.62
N VAL A 13 -12.67 12.67 -10.92
CA VAL A 13 -12.88 11.47 -11.76
C VAL A 13 -11.86 10.38 -11.38
N LEU A 14 -12.35 9.16 -11.14
CA LEU A 14 -11.59 8.02 -10.60
C LEU A 14 -11.12 7.08 -11.71
N THR A 15 -9.82 7.09 -12.04
CA THR A 15 -9.13 5.89 -12.56
C THR A 15 -7.69 5.86 -12.04
N LYS A 16 -7.51 5.55 -10.76
CA LYS A 16 -6.20 5.05 -10.30
C LYS A 16 -6.16 3.56 -10.66
N PRO A 17 -5.16 3.06 -11.40
CA PRO A 17 -4.98 1.61 -11.47
C PRO A 17 -4.85 1.13 -10.03
N VAL A 18 -5.71 0.21 -9.61
CA VAL A 18 -5.58 -0.42 -8.29
C VAL A 18 -4.33 -1.26 -8.36
N SER A 19 -3.17 -0.67 -8.06
CA SER A 19 -2.02 -1.48 -7.70
C SER A 19 -2.43 -2.30 -6.49
N SER A 20 -1.91 -3.53 -6.41
CA SER A 20 -2.23 -4.59 -5.45
C SER A 20 -1.84 -4.24 -4.00
N GLY A 21 -2.21 -3.04 -3.55
CA GLY A 21 -2.20 -2.64 -2.16
C GLY A 21 -3.40 -3.25 -1.47
N THR A 22 -3.17 -4.23 -0.60
CA THR A 22 -4.20 -4.62 0.38
C THR A 22 -4.49 -3.39 1.23
N PHE A 23 -5.78 -3.11 1.49
CA PHE A 23 -6.31 -1.96 2.23
C PHE A 23 -5.42 -1.54 3.41
N PRO A 24 -5.40 -0.24 3.79
CA PRO A 24 -4.64 0.19 4.95
C PRO A 24 -4.90 -0.72 6.14
N GLY A 25 -3.85 -1.25 6.77
CA GLY A 25 -4.01 -1.92 8.06
C GLY A 25 -4.65 -0.96 9.06
N THR A 26 -5.09 -1.45 10.21
CA THR A 26 -5.53 -0.58 11.34
C THR A 26 -4.45 0.45 11.73
N ASN A 27 -3.20 0.23 11.33
CA ASN A 27 -2.06 1.12 11.45
C ASN A 27 -1.98 2.25 10.40
N GLY A 28 -2.93 2.34 9.46
CA GLY A 28 -3.00 3.38 8.43
C GLY A 28 -2.00 3.23 7.27
N LYS A 29 -1.29 2.09 7.18
CA LYS A 29 -0.27 1.83 6.15
C LYS A 29 -0.75 0.85 5.10
N ILE A 30 -0.27 1.01 3.88
CA ILE A 30 -0.53 0.05 2.80
C ILE A 30 0.65 -0.91 2.65
N VAL A 31 0.35 -2.16 2.28
CA VAL A 31 1.36 -3.15 1.91
C VAL A 31 1.17 -3.51 0.44
N PHE A 32 2.25 -3.58 -0.33
CA PHE A 32 2.20 -3.82 -1.77
C PHE A 32 3.45 -4.52 -2.28
N THR A 33 3.34 -5.19 -3.43
CA THR A 33 4.48 -5.76 -4.14
C THR A 33 5.09 -4.72 -5.08
N SER A 34 6.42 -4.67 -5.16
CA SER A 34 7.12 -3.77 -6.07
C SER A 34 8.41 -4.40 -6.60
N SER A 35 8.71 -4.14 -7.87
CA SER A 35 9.95 -4.60 -8.54
C SER A 35 11.04 -3.53 -8.66
N ARG A 36 10.92 -2.45 -7.88
CA ARG A 36 11.76 -1.24 -8.00
C ARG A 36 13.25 -1.49 -7.74
N ASP A 37 13.60 -2.53 -6.99
CA ASP A 37 14.98 -2.87 -6.60
C ASP A 37 15.54 -4.08 -7.37
N GLY A 38 14.89 -4.51 -8.46
CA GLY A 38 15.40 -5.53 -9.38
C GLY A 38 14.72 -6.90 -9.30
N ASN A 39 14.00 -7.20 -8.23
CA ASN A 39 13.12 -8.37 -8.06
C ASN A 39 11.82 -7.97 -7.34
N LYS A 40 10.79 -8.84 -7.35
CA LYS A 40 9.54 -8.56 -6.63
C LYS A 40 9.78 -8.70 -5.13
N GLU A 41 9.47 -7.64 -4.42
CA GLU A 41 9.64 -7.53 -2.97
C GLU A 41 8.39 -6.93 -2.32
N ILE A 42 8.21 -7.18 -1.03
CA ILE A 42 7.11 -6.64 -0.22
C ILE A 42 7.53 -5.31 0.40
N TYR A 43 6.75 -4.27 0.13
CA TYR A 43 6.93 -2.94 0.71
C TYR A 43 5.76 -2.54 1.58
N VAL A 44 6.06 -1.70 2.56
CA VAL A 44 5.08 -0.93 3.32
C VAL A 44 5.32 0.56 3.13
N MET A 45 4.26 1.35 3.09
CA MET A 45 4.35 2.82 3.08
C MET A 45 3.13 3.47 3.71
N ASP A 46 3.21 4.76 4.03
CA ASP A 46 2.05 5.53 4.46
C ASP A 46 1.05 5.68 3.31
N ALA A 47 -0.24 5.84 3.63
CA ALA A 47 -1.29 5.92 2.62
C ALA A 47 -1.16 7.15 1.68
N ASP A 48 -0.36 8.15 2.06
CA ASP A 48 -0.01 9.31 1.23
C ASP A 48 1.16 9.03 0.25
N GLY A 49 1.76 7.84 0.32
CA GLY A 49 2.88 7.41 -0.52
C GLY A 49 4.26 7.71 0.06
N SER A 50 4.35 8.32 1.23
CA SER A 50 5.62 8.58 1.92
C SER A 50 6.13 7.35 2.69
N ASN A 51 7.40 7.41 3.10
CA ASN A 51 8.01 6.41 4.00
C ASN A 51 7.99 4.96 3.49
N ALA A 52 8.19 4.77 2.18
CA ALA A 52 8.30 3.43 1.59
C ALA A 52 9.50 2.65 2.13
N THR A 53 9.25 1.45 2.66
CA THR A 53 10.26 0.57 3.27
C THR A 53 10.15 -0.84 2.69
N ASN A 54 11.28 -1.42 2.26
CA ASN A 54 11.36 -2.83 1.83
C ASN A 54 11.39 -3.74 3.06
N LEU A 55 10.45 -4.68 3.18
CA LEU A 55 10.33 -5.57 4.33
C LEU A 55 10.97 -6.95 4.11
N SER A 56 11.03 -7.44 2.88
CA SER A 56 11.52 -8.79 2.57
C SER A 56 13.00 -8.81 2.19
N ASN A 57 13.47 -7.79 1.46
CA ASN A 57 14.84 -7.52 1.06
C ASN A 57 15.73 -8.77 0.88
N ASN A 58 15.40 -9.63 -0.08
CA ASN A 58 16.19 -10.82 -0.35
C ASN A 58 16.23 -11.15 -1.86
N ALA A 59 16.71 -12.34 -2.24
CA ALA A 59 16.83 -12.71 -3.66
C ALA A 59 15.61 -13.46 -4.20
N ALA A 60 14.69 -13.90 -3.33
CA ALA A 60 13.49 -14.61 -3.72
C ALA A 60 12.50 -13.66 -4.43
N VAL A 61 11.50 -14.25 -5.07
CA VAL A 61 10.34 -13.49 -5.54
C VAL A 61 9.29 -13.51 -4.43
N ASP A 62 9.03 -12.35 -3.84
CA ASP A 62 8.04 -12.19 -2.78
C ASP A 62 6.83 -11.38 -3.28
N GLU A 63 5.63 -11.94 -3.14
CA GLU A 63 4.41 -11.37 -3.74
C GLU A 63 3.12 -11.66 -2.97
N ASN A 64 2.01 -11.07 -3.44
CA ASN A 64 0.65 -11.25 -2.92
C ASN A 64 0.51 -10.95 -1.41
N PRO A 65 0.95 -9.77 -0.92
CA PRO A 65 0.90 -9.46 0.51
C PRO A 65 -0.52 -9.15 0.99
N SER A 66 -0.81 -9.52 2.24
CA SER A 66 -2.03 -9.14 2.93
C SER A 66 -1.77 -8.88 4.42
N TRP A 67 -2.46 -7.88 4.97
CA TRP A 67 -2.40 -7.57 6.39
C TRP A 67 -3.24 -8.57 7.21
N SER A 68 -2.77 -8.90 8.42
CA SER A 68 -3.65 -9.45 9.45
C SER A 68 -4.69 -8.41 9.87
N ALA A 69 -5.85 -8.87 10.38
CA ALA A 69 -6.95 -7.98 10.76
C ALA A 69 -6.56 -6.91 11.81
N ASP A 70 -5.58 -7.22 12.66
CA ASP A 70 -5.04 -6.30 13.68
C ASP A 70 -3.93 -5.38 13.15
N GLY A 71 -3.53 -5.51 11.88
CA GLY A 71 -2.51 -4.68 11.23
C GLY A 71 -1.07 -4.92 11.71
N ASN A 72 -0.83 -5.94 12.55
CA ASN A 72 0.49 -6.18 13.15
C ASN A 72 1.34 -7.21 12.40
N LYS A 73 0.74 -7.95 11.46
CA LYS A 73 1.41 -8.99 10.68
C LYS A 73 1.08 -8.85 9.21
N ILE A 74 1.99 -9.32 8.38
CA ILE A 74 1.80 -9.45 6.93
C ILE A 74 2.00 -10.91 6.57
N VAL A 75 1.08 -11.45 5.78
CA VAL A 75 1.27 -12.73 5.08
C VAL A 75 1.67 -12.42 3.64
N PHE A 76 2.55 -13.22 3.05
CA PHE A 76 2.98 -13.10 1.67
C PHE A 76 3.43 -14.46 1.12
N GLN A 77 3.50 -14.57 -0.19
CA GLN A 77 4.02 -15.73 -0.89
C GLN A 77 5.50 -15.50 -1.23
N SER A 78 6.32 -16.54 -1.09
CA SER A 78 7.75 -16.47 -1.37
C SER A 78 8.16 -17.66 -2.24
N VAL A 79 8.75 -17.38 -3.39
CA VAL A 79 9.29 -18.42 -4.28
C VAL A 79 10.75 -18.64 -3.93
N ARG A 80 11.02 -19.75 -3.24
CA ARG A 80 12.38 -20.19 -2.89
C ARG A 80 12.67 -21.52 -3.56
N THR A 81 13.74 -21.58 -4.34
CA THR A 81 14.34 -22.85 -4.77
C THR A 81 15.19 -23.36 -3.61
N GLY A 82 14.81 -24.52 -3.06
CA GLY A 82 15.61 -25.23 -2.05
C GLY A 82 16.88 -25.84 -2.62
#